data_AF-A0A259PLQ0-F1
#
_entry.id   AF-A0A259PLQ0-F1
#
_cell.length_a   1.000
_cell.length_b   1.000
_cell.length_c   1.000
_cell.angle_alpha   90.00
_cell.angle_beta   90.00
_cell.angle_gamma   90.00
#
_symmetry.space_group_name_H-M   'P 1'
#
loop_
_entity.id
_entity.type
_entity.pdbx_description
1 polymer ?
#
loop_
_entity_poly.entity_id
_entity_poly.type
_entity_poly.pdbx_seq_one_letter_code
_entity_poly.pdbx_strand_id
1 'polypeptide(L)'
;MNLDEAAAQAQAEAAQARAEAEATAAPSLGDLLSDISRDVSTLMRQEVALARAELQQSAKNAGKGAGMFAGAGVAGHMVLLFLSIALWWGLGSAMGHGWAAVVVAVIWAVIGAVLAARGRAELRRMSGLQQTTDTAKKIPNALAGHEEKNR
;
A
#
# COMPACT_ATOMS: atom_id res chain seq x y z
N MET A 1 -48.51 -57.70 18.39
CA MET A 1 -48.17 -56.36 18.89
C MET A 1 -48.13 -56.43 20.40
N ASN A 2 -46.92 -56.59 20.93
CA ASN A 2 -46.71 -56.71 22.37
C ASN A 2 -46.80 -55.32 23.03
N LEU A 3 -47.12 -55.30 24.31
CA LEU A 3 -47.18 -54.07 25.11
C LEU A 3 -45.86 -53.26 25.04
N ASP A 4 -44.73 -53.93 24.80
CA ASP A 4 -43.42 -53.29 24.57
C ASP A 4 -43.31 -52.54 23.23
N GLU A 5 -43.91 -53.03 22.15
CA GLU A 5 -43.85 -52.35 20.84
C GLU A 5 -44.71 -51.10 20.80
N ALA A 6 -45.86 -51.12 21.48
CA ALA A 6 -46.74 -49.96 21.63
C ALA A 6 -46.07 -48.85 22.46
N ALA A 7 -45.32 -49.23 23.50
CA ALA A 7 -44.55 -48.28 24.30
C ALA A 7 -43.38 -47.65 23.51
N ALA A 8 -42.70 -48.43 22.67
CA ALA A 8 -41.61 -47.96 21.82
C ALA A 8 -42.10 -46.97 20.74
N GLN A 9 -43.26 -47.24 20.13
CA GLN A 9 -43.87 -46.34 19.13
C GLN A 9 -44.35 -45.03 19.76
N ALA A 10 -44.98 -45.08 20.93
CA ALA A 10 -45.40 -43.88 21.66
C ALA A 10 -44.21 -43.01 22.09
N GLN A 11 -43.07 -43.63 22.45
CA GLN A 11 -41.83 -42.90 22.75
C GLN A 11 -41.23 -42.25 21.48
N ALA A 12 -41.29 -42.92 20.33
CA ALA A 12 -40.80 -42.38 19.07
C ALA A 12 -41.65 -41.20 18.58
N GLU A 13 -42.99 -41.28 18.69
CA GLU A 13 -43.91 -40.18 18.37
C GLU A 13 -43.70 -38.98 19.32
N ALA A 14 -43.54 -39.24 20.63
CA ALA A 14 -43.26 -38.18 21.59
C ALA A 14 -41.89 -37.53 21.37
N ALA A 15 -40.89 -38.30 20.93
CA ALA A 15 -39.58 -37.77 20.56
C ALA A 15 -39.65 -36.92 19.28
N GLN A 16 -40.41 -37.36 18.27
CA GLN A 16 -40.64 -36.60 17.03
C GLN A 16 -41.42 -35.30 17.30
N ALA A 17 -42.48 -35.35 18.10
CA ALA A 17 -43.26 -34.16 18.46
C ALA A 17 -42.44 -33.15 19.28
N ARG A 18 -41.51 -33.63 20.13
CA ARG A 18 -40.56 -32.76 20.85
C ARG A 18 -39.54 -32.13 19.91
N ALA A 19 -39.01 -32.88 18.95
CA ALA A 19 -38.08 -32.36 17.95
C ALA A 19 -38.74 -31.32 17.02
N GLU A 20 -40.00 -31.50 16.64
CA GLU A 20 -40.78 -30.49 15.91
C GLU A 20 -41.02 -29.23 16.76
N ALA A 21 -41.34 -29.38 18.05
CA ALA A 21 -41.52 -28.24 18.95
C ALA A 21 -40.22 -27.44 19.15
N GLU A 22 -39.07 -28.12 19.21
CA GLU A 22 -37.75 -27.50 19.29
C GLU A 22 -37.34 -26.84 17.96
N ALA A 23 -37.70 -27.43 16.82
CA ALA A 23 -37.47 -26.86 15.49
C ALA A 23 -38.38 -25.66 15.16
N THR A 24 -39.55 -25.56 15.79
CA THR A 24 -40.51 -24.45 15.60
C THR A 24 -40.34 -23.35 16.65
N ALA A 25 -39.44 -23.53 17.63
CA ALA A 25 -39.10 -22.48 18.57
C ALA A 25 -38.39 -21.34 17.83
N ALA A 26 -39.09 -20.21 17.66
CA ALA A 26 -38.55 -19.05 16.99
C ALA A 26 -37.26 -18.57 17.70
N PRO A 27 -36.20 -18.22 16.96
CA PRO A 27 -34.97 -17.70 17.54
C PRO A 27 -35.27 -16.56 18.49
N SER A 28 -34.66 -16.57 19.68
CA SER A 28 -34.84 -15.48 20.62
C SER A 28 -34.19 -14.21 20.08
N LEU A 29 -34.63 -13.05 20.58
CA LEU A 29 -34.02 -11.76 20.22
C LEU A 29 -32.50 -11.73 20.54
N GLY A 30 -32.08 -12.50 21.55
CA GLY A 30 -30.67 -12.67 21.89
C GLY A 30 -29.88 -13.46 20.84
N ASP A 31 -30.49 -14.48 20.25
CA ASP A 31 -29.88 -15.31 19.20
C ASP A 31 -29.68 -14.48 17.92
N LEU A 32 -30.71 -13.71 17.51
CA LEU A 32 -30.61 -12.83 16.34
C LEU A 32 -29.55 -11.73 16.51
N LEU A 33 -29.45 -11.15 17.71
CA LEU A 33 -28.43 -10.13 18.00
C LEU A 33 -27.01 -10.74 18.01
N SER A 34 -26.87 -11.97 18.51
CA SER A 34 -25.63 -12.73 18.46
C SER A 34 -25.20 -13.02 17.02
N ASP A 35 -26.13 -13.42 16.16
CA ASP A 35 -25.87 -13.70 14.75
C ASP A 35 -25.47 -12.44 13.98
N ILE A 36 -26.21 -11.32 14.15
CA ILE A 36 -25.85 -10.04 13.54
C ILE A 36 -24.45 -9.58 13.98
N SER A 37 -24.15 -9.69 15.29
CA SER A 37 -22.83 -9.33 15.82
C SER A 37 -21.72 -10.17 15.18
N ARG A 38 -21.96 -11.48 15.00
CA ARG A 38 -21.04 -12.40 14.35
C ARG A 38 -20.86 -12.08 12.87
N ASP A 39 -21.92 -11.68 12.17
CA ASP A 39 -21.89 -11.30 10.75
C ASP A 39 -21.12 -9.99 10.55
N VAL A 40 -21.40 -8.97 11.34
CA VAL A 40 -20.66 -7.69 11.31
C VAL A 40 -19.17 -7.92 11.61
N SER A 41 -18.87 -8.76 12.61
CA SER A 41 -17.50 -9.14 12.93
C SER A 41 -16.81 -9.85 11.75
N THR A 42 -17.57 -10.64 10.98
CA THR A 42 -17.07 -11.37 9.81
C THR A 42 -16.82 -10.44 8.63
N LEU A 43 -17.73 -9.50 8.36
CA LEU A 43 -17.54 -8.45 7.35
C LEU A 43 -16.31 -7.60 7.66
N MET A 44 -16.13 -7.16 8.90
CA MET A 44 -14.96 -6.36 9.30
C MET A 44 -13.64 -7.12 9.05
N ARG A 45 -13.60 -8.41 9.36
CA ARG A 45 -12.43 -9.26 9.03
C ARG A 45 -12.21 -9.37 7.52
N GLN A 46 -13.27 -9.47 6.73
CA GLN A 46 -13.20 -9.54 5.27
C GLN A 46 -12.72 -8.22 4.66
N GLU A 47 -13.22 -7.08 5.11
CA GLU A 47 -12.77 -5.76 4.66
C GLU A 47 -11.29 -5.54 4.97
N VAL A 48 -10.83 -5.94 6.16
CA VAL A 48 -9.41 -5.89 6.50
C VAL A 48 -8.59 -6.84 5.62
N ALA A 49 -9.09 -8.04 5.36
CA ALA A 49 -8.42 -9.00 4.48
C ALA A 49 -8.33 -8.48 3.03
N LEU A 50 -9.40 -7.85 2.53
CA LEU A 50 -9.47 -7.23 1.21
C LEU A 50 -8.50 -6.05 1.11
N ALA A 51 -8.56 -5.11 2.06
CA ALA A 51 -7.65 -3.98 2.12
C ALA A 51 -6.19 -4.44 2.17
N ARG A 52 -5.89 -5.49 2.95
CA ARG A 52 -4.56 -6.10 2.97
C ARG A 52 -4.16 -6.69 1.62
N ALA A 53 -5.07 -7.36 0.92
CA ALA A 53 -4.80 -7.90 -0.41
C ALA A 53 -4.57 -6.78 -1.44
N GLU A 54 -5.36 -5.71 -1.40
CA GLU A 54 -5.21 -4.56 -2.28
C GLU A 54 -3.91 -3.79 -2.02
N LEU A 55 -3.52 -3.63 -0.75
CA LEU A 55 -2.23 -3.07 -0.37
C LEU A 55 -1.06 -3.94 -0.88
N GLN A 56 -1.14 -5.27 -0.75
CA GLN A 56 -0.12 -6.17 -1.27
C GLN A 56 -0.03 -6.10 -2.80
N GLN A 57 -1.16 -6.08 -3.50
CA GLN A 57 -1.19 -5.95 -4.96
C GLN A 57 -0.62 -4.60 -5.40
N SER A 58 -0.98 -3.52 -4.70
CA SER A 58 -0.46 -2.17 -4.93
C SER A 58 1.05 -2.12 -4.70
N ALA A 59 1.55 -2.72 -3.61
CA ALA A 59 2.97 -2.80 -3.31
C ALA A 59 3.74 -3.61 -4.38
N LYS A 60 3.17 -4.72 -4.87
CA LYS A 60 3.76 -5.53 -5.94
C LYS A 60 3.82 -4.75 -7.26
N ASN A 61 2.75 -4.04 -7.61
CA ASN A 61 2.69 -3.22 -8.81
C ASN A 61 3.70 -2.05 -8.73
N ALA A 62 3.73 -1.35 -7.60
CA ALA A 62 4.70 -0.29 -7.34
C ALA A 62 6.13 -0.83 -7.37
N GLY A 63 6.40 -2.00 -6.78
CA GLY A 63 7.70 -2.65 -6.79
C GLY A 63 8.16 -3.04 -8.20
N LYS A 64 7.25 -3.59 -9.03
CA LYS A 64 7.53 -3.88 -10.44
C LYS A 64 7.85 -2.61 -11.22
N GLY A 65 7.06 -1.55 -11.03
CA GLY A 65 7.30 -0.25 -11.65
C GLY A 65 8.65 0.34 -11.25
N ALA A 66 8.96 0.36 -9.95
CA ALA A 66 10.24 0.81 -9.42
C ALA A 66 11.41 0.00 -9.98
N GLY A 67 11.26 -1.33 -10.08
CA GLY A 67 12.27 -2.20 -10.69
C GLY A 67 12.50 -1.91 -12.18
N MET A 68 11.41 -1.69 -12.94
CA MET A 68 11.51 -1.29 -14.36
C MET A 68 12.21 0.07 -14.52
N PHE A 69 11.90 1.06 -13.68
CA PHE A 69 12.56 2.36 -13.70
C PHE A 69 14.04 2.27 -13.29
N ALA A 70 14.37 1.42 -12.32
CA ALA A 70 15.76 1.16 -11.95
C ALA A 70 16.54 0.55 -13.14
N GLY A 71 15.97 -0.47 -13.78
CA GLY A 71 16.55 -1.08 -14.99
C GLY A 71 16.68 -0.08 -16.14
N ALA A 72 15.67 0.75 -16.38
CA ALA A 72 15.71 1.82 -17.37
C ALA A 72 16.79 2.87 -17.05
N GLY A 73 17.01 3.19 -15.77
CA GLY A 73 18.10 4.06 -15.33
C GLY A 73 19.47 3.50 -15.68
N VAL A 74 19.70 2.21 -15.40
CA VAL A 74 20.97 1.52 -15.76
C VAL A 74 21.15 1.46 -17.27
N ALA A 75 20.12 1.05 -18.01
CA ALA A 75 20.16 1.00 -19.48
C ALA A 75 20.41 2.38 -20.10
N GLY A 76 19.72 3.41 -19.60
CA GLY A 76 19.93 4.80 -20.02
C GLY A 76 21.35 5.29 -19.73
N HIS A 77 21.92 4.94 -18.58
CA HIS A 77 23.31 5.25 -18.25
C HIS A 77 24.29 4.59 -19.23
N MET A 78 24.09 3.32 -19.59
CA MET A 78 24.91 2.63 -20.59
C MET A 78 24.79 3.26 -21.98
N VAL A 79 23.59 3.66 -22.40
CA VAL A 79 23.38 4.39 -23.66
C VAL A 79 24.19 5.69 -23.65
N LEU A 80 24.12 6.47 -22.59
CA LEU A 80 24.89 7.73 -22.46
C LEU A 80 26.40 7.49 -22.46
N LEU A 81 26.89 6.42 -21.83
CA LEU A 81 28.29 6.02 -21.86
C LEU A 81 28.75 5.72 -23.30
N PHE A 82 28.02 4.85 -24.01
CA PHE A 82 28.38 4.50 -25.39
C PHE A 82 28.27 5.67 -26.36
N LEU A 83 27.25 6.54 -26.20
CA LEU A 83 27.15 7.80 -26.95
C LEU A 83 28.36 8.70 -26.70
N SER A 84 28.85 8.76 -25.46
CA SER A 84 30.03 9.56 -25.12
C SER A 84 31.30 9.02 -25.78
N ILE A 85 31.48 7.70 -25.78
CA ILE A 85 32.61 7.04 -26.45
C ILE A 85 32.53 7.25 -27.96
N ALA A 86 31.35 7.03 -28.55
CA ALA A 86 31.13 7.22 -29.98
C ALA A 86 31.37 8.68 -30.40
N LEU A 87 30.89 9.64 -29.61
CA LEU A 87 31.11 11.07 -29.85
C LEU A 87 32.59 11.42 -29.75
N TRP A 88 33.29 10.93 -28.73
CA TRP A 88 34.73 11.13 -28.59
C TRP A 88 35.47 10.56 -29.81
N TRP A 89 35.21 9.31 -30.20
CA TRP A 89 35.84 8.71 -31.37
C TRP A 89 35.53 9.46 -32.66
N GLY A 90 34.26 9.86 -32.86
CA GLY A 90 33.81 10.62 -34.02
C GLY A 90 34.43 12.00 -34.14
N LEU A 91 34.56 12.75 -33.03
CA LEU A 91 35.28 14.02 -33.04
C LEU A 91 36.80 13.81 -33.17
N GLY A 92 37.30 12.73 -32.56
CA GLY A 92 38.72 12.40 -32.53
C GLY A 92 39.32 12.23 -33.93
N SER A 93 38.55 11.69 -34.87
CA SER A 93 38.99 11.56 -36.28
C SER A 93 39.12 12.90 -37.01
N ALA A 94 38.40 13.94 -36.56
CA ALA A 94 38.41 15.26 -37.19
C ALA A 94 39.41 16.25 -36.56
N MET A 95 39.59 16.21 -35.23
CA MET A 95 40.40 17.20 -34.49
C MET A 95 41.44 16.60 -33.54
N GLY A 96 41.57 15.27 -33.52
CA GLY A 96 42.43 14.54 -32.59
C GLY A 96 41.74 14.18 -31.27
N HIS A 97 42.07 13.01 -30.74
CA HIS A 97 41.41 12.46 -29.55
C HIS A 97 41.57 13.32 -28.29
N GLY A 98 42.66 14.08 -28.15
CA GLY A 98 42.87 14.97 -27.00
C GLY A 98 41.84 16.10 -26.93
N TRP A 99 41.66 16.83 -28.03
CA TRP A 99 40.67 17.92 -28.11
C TRP A 99 39.24 17.41 -28.10
N ALA A 100 38.98 16.26 -28.73
CA ALA A 100 37.69 15.60 -28.64
C ALA A 100 37.29 15.28 -27.18
N ALA A 101 38.24 14.81 -26.35
CA ALA A 101 38.00 14.55 -24.93
C ALA A 101 37.56 15.81 -24.18
N VAL A 102 38.23 16.94 -24.42
CA VAL A 102 37.91 18.23 -23.80
C VAL A 102 36.50 18.68 -24.20
N VAL A 103 36.13 18.56 -25.47
CA VAL A 103 34.78 18.92 -25.94
C VAL A 103 33.71 18.05 -25.27
N VAL A 104 33.91 16.73 -25.22
CA VAL A 104 32.97 15.81 -24.55
C VAL A 104 32.86 16.11 -23.06
N ALA A 105 33.97 16.45 -22.40
CA ALA A 105 33.97 16.85 -21.00
C ALA A 105 33.19 18.15 -20.75
N VAL A 106 33.35 19.16 -21.60
CA VAL A 106 32.59 20.42 -21.52
C VAL A 106 31.09 20.18 -21.72
N ILE A 107 30.70 19.33 -22.67
CA ILE A 107 29.30 18.95 -22.88
C ILE A 107 28.72 18.33 -21.60
N TRP A 108 29.42 17.37 -21.00
CA TRP A 108 28.98 16.75 -19.74
C TRP A 108 28.95 17.72 -18.56
N ALA A 109 29.90 18.66 -18.49
CA ALA A 109 29.91 19.69 -17.46
C ALA A 109 28.67 20.60 -17.56
N VAL A 110 28.27 21.00 -18.77
CA VAL A 110 27.05 21.80 -18.99
C VAL A 110 25.80 20.99 -18.63
N ILE A 111 25.68 19.75 -19.11
CA ILE A 111 24.56 18.87 -18.77
C ILE A 111 24.46 18.70 -17.24
N GLY A 112 25.58 18.38 -16.59
CA GLY A 112 25.66 18.23 -15.14
C GLY A 112 25.26 19.49 -14.37
N ALA A 113 25.73 20.65 -14.81
CA ALA A 113 25.36 21.93 -14.20
C ALA A 113 23.85 22.21 -14.29
N VAL A 114 23.24 21.95 -15.46
CA VAL A 114 21.79 22.10 -15.65
C VAL A 114 21.01 21.12 -14.76
N LEU A 115 21.38 19.84 -14.76
CA LEU A 115 20.73 18.82 -13.93
C LEU A 115 20.84 19.16 -12.44
N ALA A 116 22.03 19.57 -11.97
CA ALA A 116 22.24 19.99 -10.59
C ALA A 116 21.43 21.24 -10.23
N ALA A 117 21.29 22.20 -11.14
CA ALA A 117 20.44 23.39 -10.92
C ALA A 117 18.96 23.01 -10.81
N ARG A 118 18.45 22.17 -11.72
CA ARG A 118 17.05 21.70 -11.71
C ARG A 118 16.76 20.82 -10.49
N GLY A 119 17.65 19.88 -10.18
CA GLY A 119 17.53 19.02 -9.01
C GLY A 119 17.48 19.83 -7.71
N ARG A 120 18.35 20.83 -7.56
CA ARG A 120 18.30 21.75 -6.41
C ARG A 120 17.00 22.53 -6.33
N ALA A 121 16.46 23.00 -7.46
CA ALA A 121 15.19 23.71 -7.49
C ALA A 121 14.02 22.81 -7.04
N GLU A 122 14.02 21.55 -7.46
CA GLU A 122 12.96 20.60 -7.09
C GLU A 122 13.06 20.17 -5.63
N LEU A 123 14.27 19.89 -5.12
CA LEU A 123 14.50 19.60 -3.71
C LEU A 123 14.02 20.75 -2.80
N ARG A 124 14.24 22.00 -3.22
CA ARG A 124 13.75 23.18 -2.49
C ARG A 124 12.23 23.24 -2.44
N ARG A 125 11.52 22.89 -3.51
CA ARG A 125 10.05 22.83 -3.51
C ARG A 125 9.52 21.79 -2.53
N MET A 126 10.16 20.62 -2.46
CA MET A 126 9.78 19.57 -1.52
C MET A 126 10.04 19.95 -0.05
N SER A 127 11.05 20.79 0.24
CA SER A 127 11.30 21.26 1.61
C SER A 127 10.16 22.10 2.22
N GLY A 128 9.30 22.72 1.39
CA GLY A 128 8.08 23.39 1.87
C GLY A 128 7.07 22.43 2.53
N LEU A 129 7.06 21.15 2.13
CA LEU A 129 6.21 20.13 2.75
C LEU A 129 6.72 19.70 4.14
N GLN A 130 8.04 19.73 4.38
CA GLN A 130 8.60 19.43 5.71
C GLN A 130 8.19 20.47 6.76
N GLN A 131 8.04 21.74 6.36
CA GLN A 131 7.51 22.81 7.21
C GLN A 131 6.09 22.51 7.69
N THR A 132 5.30 21.78 6.89
CA THR A 132 3.94 21.37 7.24
C THR A 132 3.95 20.21 8.25
N THR A 133 4.87 19.24 8.10
CA THR A 133 5.06 18.19 9.12
C THR A 133 5.64 18.73 10.43
N ASP A 134 6.51 19.74 10.37
CA ASP A 134 7.06 20.39 11.57
C ASP A 134 6.02 21.28 12.27
N THR A 135 5.13 21.91 11.51
CA THR A 135 3.98 22.64 12.06
C THR A 135 2.97 21.67 12.68
N ALA A 136 2.68 20.54 12.04
CA ALA A 136 1.84 19.47 12.61
C ALA A 136 2.44 18.86 13.90
N LYS A 137 3.77 18.70 13.96
CA LYS A 137 4.50 18.31 15.19
C LYS A 137 4.54 19.39 16.26
N LYS A 138 4.27 20.66 15.95
CA LYS A 138 4.12 21.78 16.89
C LYS A 138 2.68 21.97 17.39
N ILE A 139 1.70 21.34 16.74
CA ILE A 139 0.28 21.33 17.12
C ILE A 139 -0.13 20.25 18.16
N PRO A 140 0.72 19.36 18.76
CA PRO A 140 0.24 18.51 19.85
C PRO A 140 -0.09 19.33 21.11
N ASN A 141 0.51 20.52 21.29
CA ASN A 141 0.21 21.42 22.41
C ASN A 141 -1.16 22.09 22.35
N ALA A 142 -1.91 21.96 21.24
CA ALA A 142 -3.29 22.42 21.14
C ALA A 142 -4.32 21.30 21.43
N LEU A 143 -3.91 20.03 21.35
CA LEU A 143 -4.70 18.87 21.77
C LEU A 143 -4.43 18.48 23.23
N ALA A 144 -3.27 18.84 23.77
CA ALA A 144 -3.01 18.88 25.21
C ALA A 144 -3.73 20.11 25.79
N GLY A 145 -5.03 19.98 26.06
CA GLY A 145 -5.85 21.03 26.64
C GLY A 145 -5.24 21.58 27.93
N HIS A 146 -4.68 22.77 27.86
CA HIS A 146 -4.51 23.63 29.02
C HIS A 146 -5.78 24.47 29.20
N GLU A 147 -6.85 23.80 29.62
CA GLU A 147 -7.79 24.44 30.53
C GLU A 147 -7.13 24.57 31.91
N GLU A 148 -7.65 25.46 32.74
CA GLU A 148 -7.15 25.86 34.08
C GLU A 148 -5.96 26.84 34.07
N LYS A 149 -6.02 28.03 34.68
CA LYS A 149 -6.96 28.56 35.67
C LYS A 149 -6.59 30.04 35.85
N ASN A 150 -7.44 30.96 35.40
CA ASN A 150 -7.39 32.34 35.85
C ASN A 150 -8.60 32.54 36.78
N ARG A 151 -8.35 32.37 38.08
CA ARG A 151 -9.18 32.91 39.16
C ARG A 151 -8.49 34.15 39.69
#